data_AF-A0A8T5NFD5-F1
#
_entry.id   AF-A0A8T5NFD5-F1
#
_cell.length_a   1.000
_cell.length_b   1.000
_cell.length_c   1.000
_cell.angle_alpha   90.00
_cell.angle_beta   90.00
_cell.angle_gamma   90.00
#
_symmetry.space_group_name_H-M   'P 1'
#
loop_
_entity.id
_entity.type
_entity.pdbx_description
1 polymer ?
#
loop_
_entity_poly.entity_id
_entity_poly.type
_entity_poly.pdbx_seq_one_letter_code
_entity_poly.pdbx_strand_id
1 'polypeptide(L)'
;MVKTSFFHNDTAKVPLAVIGVFLLLVTVIASINLVRMDVRMATAMSKPVEISAPDTALTYAKADLARAINYAGMDAVKQLGETPVIIPDNNSAYYSEDNPEEFTRNRARARTRHALNQYIESNYRYDTYACRGYSVNVEPLDSW
;
A
#
# COMPACT_ATOMS: atom_id res chain seq x y z
N MET A 1 70.49 36.84 0.30
CA MET A 1 69.27 36.56 -0.48
C MET A 1 69.10 35.04 -0.55
N VAL A 2 68.27 34.48 0.34
CA VAL A 2 68.04 33.03 0.41
C VAL A 2 66.54 32.80 0.23
N LYS A 3 66.20 32.10 -0.84
CA LYS A 3 64.82 31.78 -1.24
C LYS A 3 64.40 30.53 -0.48
N THR A 4 63.71 30.69 0.64
CA THR A 4 63.15 29.57 1.39
C THR A 4 61.93 29.03 0.66
N SER A 5 62.09 27.82 0.13
CA SER A 5 61.06 27.05 -0.57
C SER A 5 59.92 26.67 0.37
N PHE A 6 58.70 27.04 0.01
CA PHE A 6 57.45 26.74 0.73
C PHE A 6 57.12 25.23 0.79
N PHE A 7 57.88 24.39 0.09
CA PHE A 7 57.62 22.96 -0.05
C PHE A 7 58.52 22.05 0.82
N HIS A 8 59.37 22.61 1.69
CA HIS A 8 60.32 21.84 2.49
C HIS A 8 60.11 22.05 3.99
N ASN A 9 58.89 21.74 4.48
CA ASN A 9 58.58 21.67 5.90
C ASN A 9 58.15 20.22 6.24
N ASP A 10 59.11 19.42 6.70
CA ASP A 10 58.88 18.03 7.15
C ASP A 10 58.10 17.93 8.48
N THR A 11 57.87 19.06 9.16
CA THR A 11 57.07 19.17 10.39
C THR A 11 55.56 19.02 10.16
N ALA A 12 55.09 19.07 8.91
CA ALA A 12 53.67 19.01 8.54
C ALA A 12 53.22 17.65 7.96
N LYS A 13 54.07 16.61 8.00
CA LYS A 13 53.71 15.26 7.51
C LYS A 13 52.90 14.41 8.51
N VAL A 14 52.99 14.73 9.80
CA VAL A 14 52.30 14.00 10.88
C VAL A 14 50.80 14.31 11.02
N PRO A 15 50.27 15.54 10.74
CA PRO A 15 48.83 15.80 10.89
C PRO A 15 47.95 15.14 9.81
N LEU A 16 48.39 15.06 8.55
CA LEU A 16 47.54 14.55 7.46
C LEU A 16 47.28 13.04 7.57
N ALA A 17 48.31 12.26 7.90
CA ALA A 17 48.20 10.81 8.04
C ALA A 17 47.26 10.41 9.20
N VAL A 18 47.33 11.12 10.33
CA VAL A 18 46.46 10.87 11.48
C VAL A 18 45.00 11.19 11.16
N ILE A 19 44.75 12.29 10.44
CA ILE A 19 43.40 12.63 9.95
C ILE A 19 42.88 11.54 9.00
N GLY A 20 43.72 11.04 8.09
CA GLY A 20 43.38 9.95 7.18
C GLY A 20 42.99 8.65 7.91
N VAL A 21 43.74 8.29 8.96
CA VAL A 21 43.43 7.12 9.80
C VAL A 21 42.12 7.31 10.55
N PHE A 22 41.87 8.50 11.11
CA PHE A 22 40.60 8.80 11.78
C PHE A 22 39.40 8.73 10.81
N LEU A 23 39.55 9.25 9.59
CA LEU A 23 38.52 9.16 8.55
C LEU A 23 38.25 7.70 8.15
N LEU A 24 39.29 6.87 8.04
CA LEU A 24 39.14 5.43 7.80
C LEU A 24 38.39 4.73 8.93
N LEU A 25 38.67 5.05 10.19
CA LEU A 25 37.96 4.46 11.32
C LEU A 25 36.48 4.87 11.34
N VAL A 26 36.17 6.14 11.11
CA VAL A 26 34.78 6.63 11.05
C VAL A 26 34.02 5.99 9.89
N THR A 27 34.65 5.86 8.72
CA THR A 27 34.02 5.22 7.54
C THR A 27 33.79 3.74 7.74
N VAL A 28 34.71 3.02 8.39
CA VAL A 28 34.51 1.60 8.75
C VAL A 28 33.34 1.43 9.72
N ILE A 29 33.27 2.25 10.77
CA ILE A 29 32.15 2.20 11.74
C ILE A 29 30.81 2.52 11.06
N ALA A 30 30.78 3.56 10.20
CA ALA A 30 29.58 3.90 9.44
C ALA A 30 29.16 2.76 8.49
N SER A 31 30.12 2.14 7.80
CA SER A 31 29.87 1.01 6.89
C SER A 31 29.30 -0.20 7.62
N ILE A 32 29.82 -0.54 8.82
CA ILE A 32 29.28 -1.62 9.65
C ILE A 32 27.82 -1.33 10.05
N ASN A 33 27.51 -0.08 10.39
CA ASN A 33 26.15 0.30 10.77
C ASN A 33 25.18 0.26 9.59
N LEU A 34 25.60 0.71 8.41
CA LEU A 34 24.82 0.61 7.18
C LEU A 34 24.58 -0.84 6.78
N VAL A 35 25.62 -1.68 6.76
CA VAL A 35 25.49 -3.11 6.46
C VAL A 35 24.59 -3.82 7.47
N ARG A 36 24.66 -3.48 8.76
CA ARG A 36 23.74 -4.03 9.77
C ARG A 36 22.30 -3.60 9.53
N MET A 37 22.06 -2.38 9.08
CA MET A 37 20.73 -1.90 8.73
C MET A 37 20.20 -2.61 7.50
N ASP A 38 21.02 -2.76 6.46
CA ASP A 38 20.69 -3.47 5.22
C ASP A 38 20.41 -4.94 5.49
N VAL A 39 21.25 -5.60 6.29
CA VAL A 39 21.02 -6.99 6.71
C VAL A 39 19.75 -7.11 7.54
N ARG A 40 19.45 -6.16 8.45
CA ARG A 40 18.20 -6.16 9.21
C ARG A 40 16.99 -5.96 8.31
N MET A 41 17.05 -5.07 7.33
CA MET A 41 15.97 -4.86 6.37
C MET A 41 15.80 -6.07 5.46
N ALA A 42 16.90 -6.61 4.91
CA ALA A 42 16.88 -7.83 4.11
C ALA A 42 16.32 -9.02 4.92
N THR A 43 16.70 -9.15 6.20
CA THR A 43 16.17 -10.18 7.10
C THR A 43 14.70 -9.93 7.45
N ALA A 44 14.27 -8.67 7.62
CA ALA A 44 12.86 -8.33 7.86
C ALA A 44 11.99 -8.55 6.62
N MET A 45 12.55 -8.39 5.42
CA MET A 45 11.89 -8.66 4.14
C MET A 45 11.93 -10.14 3.76
N SER A 46 12.98 -10.87 4.16
CA SER A 46 13.16 -12.30 3.88
C SER A 46 12.50 -13.19 4.92
N LYS A 47 12.21 -12.66 6.11
CA LYS A 47 11.27 -13.30 7.01
C LYS A 47 9.93 -13.29 6.29
N PRO A 48 9.29 -14.47 6.09
CA PRO A 48 7.89 -14.47 5.72
C PRO A 48 7.20 -13.54 6.72
N VAL A 49 6.33 -12.66 6.24
CA VAL A 49 5.38 -12.01 7.12
C VAL A 49 4.66 -13.17 7.78
N GLU A 50 5.06 -13.53 9.00
CA GLU A 50 4.21 -14.28 9.90
C GLU A 50 3.01 -13.34 10.02
N ILE A 51 1.96 -13.66 9.27
CA ILE A 51 0.62 -13.16 9.53
C ILE A 51 0.30 -13.74 10.90
N SER A 52 0.82 -13.08 11.92
CA SER A 52 0.65 -13.42 13.31
C SER A 52 -0.86 -13.32 13.55
N ALA A 53 -1.47 -14.48 13.69
CA ALA A 53 -2.89 -14.73 13.89
C ALA A 53 -3.80 -14.45 12.67
N PRO A 54 -4.75 -15.37 12.39
CA PRO A 54 -5.91 -15.15 11.52
C PRO A 54 -6.59 -13.78 11.67
N ASP A 55 -6.49 -13.18 12.85
CA ASP A 55 -7.00 -11.84 13.17
C ASP A 55 -6.38 -10.72 12.32
N THR A 56 -5.10 -10.84 11.95
CA THR A 56 -4.43 -9.82 11.11
C THR A 56 -4.89 -9.93 9.65
N ALA A 57 -4.97 -11.14 9.10
CA ALA A 57 -5.55 -11.38 7.78
C ALA A 57 -7.01 -10.93 7.71
N LEU A 58 -7.80 -11.25 8.73
CA LEU A 58 -9.19 -10.80 8.84
C LEU A 58 -9.29 -9.27 8.91
N THR A 59 -8.38 -8.60 9.59
CA THR A 59 -8.33 -7.14 9.68
C THR A 59 -8.04 -6.51 8.32
N TYR A 60 -7.09 -7.06 7.56
CA TYR A 60 -6.81 -6.58 6.21
C TYR A 60 -7.95 -6.83 5.24
N ALA A 61 -8.58 -8.01 5.29
CA ALA A 61 -9.76 -8.33 4.49
C ALA A 61 -10.93 -7.37 4.79
N LYS A 62 -11.19 -7.08 6.08
CA LYS A 62 -12.18 -6.08 6.49
C LYS A 62 -11.87 -4.69 5.96
N ALA A 63 -10.62 -4.26 6.04
CA ALA A 63 -10.19 -2.96 5.54
C ALA A 63 -10.33 -2.85 4.02
N ASP A 64 -10.02 -3.91 3.29
CA ASP A 64 -10.16 -3.93 1.84
C ASP A 64 -11.62 -3.92 1.39
N LEU A 65 -12.47 -4.75 2.00
CA LEU A 65 -13.92 -4.73 1.76
C LEU A 65 -14.54 -3.37 2.11
N ALA A 66 -14.12 -2.73 3.22
CA ALA A 66 -14.60 -1.40 3.58
C ALA A 66 -14.21 -0.36 2.52
N ARG A 67 -12.99 -0.43 1.98
CA ARG A 67 -12.54 0.45 0.89
C ARG A 67 -13.34 0.20 -0.39
N ALA A 68 -13.58 -1.06 -0.75
CA ALA A 68 -14.38 -1.45 -1.90
C ALA A 68 -15.81 -0.90 -1.82
N ILE A 69 -16.46 -1.04 -0.66
CA ILE A 69 -17.80 -0.50 -0.41
C ILE A 69 -17.81 1.02 -0.53
N ASN A 70 -16.80 1.71 0.01
CA ASN A 70 -16.71 3.17 -0.08
C ASN A 70 -16.56 3.64 -1.52
N TYR A 71 -15.71 3.01 -2.33
CA TYR A 71 -15.57 3.37 -3.74
C TYR A 71 -16.83 3.07 -4.54
N ALA A 72 -17.45 1.89 -4.34
CA ALA A 72 -18.71 1.54 -4.97
C ALA A 72 -19.85 2.50 -4.60
N GLY A 73 -19.90 2.94 -3.34
CA GLY A 73 -20.87 3.91 -2.86
C GLY A 73 -20.66 5.30 -3.46
N MET A 74 -19.42 5.77 -3.50
CA MET A 74 -19.07 7.06 -4.09
C MET A 74 -19.38 7.10 -5.59
N ASP A 75 -19.08 6.03 -6.32
CA ASP A 75 -19.43 5.89 -7.73
C ASP A 75 -20.96 5.87 -7.94
N ALA A 76 -21.69 5.11 -7.12
CA ALA A 76 -23.15 5.08 -7.17
C ALA A 76 -23.77 6.48 -6.97
N VAL A 77 -23.30 7.24 -5.97
CA VAL A 77 -23.78 8.60 -5.70
C VAL A 77 -23.44 9.55 -6.85
N LYS A 78 -22.23 9.44 -7.42
CA LYS A 78 -21.84 10.22 -8.61
C LYS A 78 -22.81 9.98 -9.76
N GLN A 79 -23.07 8.72 -10.11
CA GLN A 79 -23.96 8.39 -11.22
C GLN A 79 -25.43 8.81 -10.95
N LEU A 80 -25.87 8.80 -9.69
CA LEU A 80 -27.18 9.35 -9.30
C LEU A 80 -27.24 10.85 -9.58
N GLY A 81 -26.18 11.60 -9.27
CA GLY A 81 -26.08 13.02 -9.54
C GLY A 81 -26.05 13.35 -11.04
N GLU A 82 -25.45 12.49 -11.86
CA GLU A 82 -25.45 12.62 -13.33
C GLU A 82 -26.82 12.32 -13.95
N THR A 83 -27.67 11.54 -13.29
CA THR A 83 -28.98 11.12 -13.80
C THR A 83 -30.09 11.28 -12.76
N PRO A 84 -30.45 12.52 -12.38
CA PRO A 84 -31.46 12.76 -11.37
C PRO A 84 -32.85 12.33 -11.88
N VAL A 85 -33.64 11.70 -11.02
CA VAL A 85 -35.03 11.32 -11.29
C VAL A 85 -35.92 12.17 -10.40
N ILE A 86 -36.72 13.04 -11.01
CA ILE A 86 -37.60 13.98 -10.29
C ILE A 86 -38.93 13.32 -9.95
N ILE A 87 -39.46 12.52 -10.88
CA ILE A 87 -40.70 11.77 -10.72
C ILE A 87 -40.36 10.30 -10.97
N PRO A 88 -40.40 9.45 -9.92
CA PRO A 88 -40.12 8.03 -10.07
C PRO A 88 -41.29 7.33 -10.79
N ASP A 89 -40.95 6.40 -11.67
CA ASP A 89 -41.91 5.51 -12.31
C ASP A 89 -42.43 4.50 -11.28
N ASN A 90 -43.75 4.40 -11.15
CA ASN A 90 -44.42 3.48 -10.23
C ASN A 90 -44.21 2.00 -10.62
N ASN A 91 -43.85 1.72 -11.87
CA ASN A 91 -43.47 0.39 -12.34
C ASN A 91 -41.98 0.07 -12.12
N SER A 92 -41.20 1.00 -11.57
CA SER A 92 -39.77 0.78 -11.36
C SER A 92 -39.51 -0.24 -10.25
N ALA A 93 -38.53 -1.12 -10.45
CA ALA A 93 -38.06 -2.05 -9.41
C ALA A 93 -37.49 -1.36 -8.15
N TYR A 94 -37.25 -0.05 -8.19
CA TYR A 94 -36.77 0.73 -7.06
C TYR A 94 -37.88 1.52 -6.36
N TYR A 95 -39.09 1.52 -6.93
CA TYR A 95 -40.24 2.20 -6.37
C TYR A 95 -40.84 1.39 -5.22
N SER A 96 -41.25 2.09 -4.17
CA SER A 96 -41.96 1.53 -3.03
C SER A 96 -43.25 2.34 -2.87
N GLU A 97 -44.39 1.66 -2.96
CA GLU A 97 -45.71 2.29 -2.78
C GLU A 97 -45.85 2.89 -1.38
N ASP A 98 -45.29 2.23 -0.38
CA ASP A 98 -45.35 2.65 1.03
C ASP A 98 -44.47 3.89 1.32
N ASN A 99 -43.39 4.07 0.56
CA ASN A 99 -42.46 5.18 0.77
C ASN A 99 -41.76 5.63 -0.53
N PRO A 100 -42.40 6.53 -1.31
CA PRO A 100 -41.84 7.04 -2.56
C PRO A 100 -40.51 7.78 -2.38
N GLU A 101 -40.25 8.34 -1.19
CA GLU A 101 -39.00 9.04 -0.87
C GLU A 101 -37.79 8.07 -0.80
N GLU A 102 -38.04 6.77 -0.63
CA GLU A 102 -36.97 5.76 -0.65
C GLU A 102 -36.50 5.40 -2.06
N PHE A 103 -37.18 5.82 -3.13
CA PHE A 103 -36.81 5.49 -4.50
C PHE A 103 -35.32 5.79 -4.79
N THR A 104 -34.88 7.00 -4.45
CA THR A 104 -33.50 7.43 -4.68
C THR A 104 -32.52 6.60 -3.85
N ARG A 105 -32.89 6.24 -2.62
CA ARG A 105 -32.08 5.39 -1.73
C ARG A 105 -31.98 3.96 -2.26
N ASN A 106 -33.07 3.40 -2.76
CA ASN A 106 -33.12 2.07 -3.37
C ASN A 106 -32.26 2.00 -4.63
N ARG A 107 -32.34 3.04 -5.48
CA ARG A 107 -31.49 3.20 -6.66
C ARG A 107 -30.02 3.33 -6.29
N ALA A 108 -29.69 4.11 -5.24
CA ALA A 108 -28.33 4.20 -4.70
C ALA A 108 -27.81 2.84 -4.29
N ARG A 109 -28.58 2.12 -3.47
CA ARG A 109 -28.22 0.80 -2.94
C ARG A 109 -28.01 -0.22 -4.06
N ALA A 110 -28.87 -0.22 -5.08
CA ALA A 110 -28.74 -1.11 -6.22
C ALA A 110 -27.46 -0.83 -7.03
N ARG A 111 -27.15 0.45 -7.28
CA ARG A 111 -25.92 0.84 -7.97
C ARG A 111 -24.65 0.50 -7.17
N THR A 112 -24.66 0.78 -5.86
CA THR A 112 -23.55 0.39 -4.97
C THR A 112 -23.33 -1.11 -5.00
N ARG A 113 -24.40 -1.91 -4.94
CA ARG A 113 -24.31 -3.37 -5.03
C ARG A 113 -23.76 -3.84 -6.38
N HIS A 114 -24.19 -3.23 -7.47
CA HIS A 114 -23.69 -3.56 -8.81
C HIS A 114 -22.18 -3.29 -8.93
N ALA A 115 -21.72 -2.10 -8.55
CA ALA A 115 -20.31 -1.73 -8.58
C ALA A 115 -19.46 -2.58 -7.61
N LEU A 116 -19.97 -2.84 -6.40
CA LEU A 116 -19.30 -3.69 -5.43
C LEU A 116 -19.18 -5.14 -5.94
N ASN A 117 -20.22 -5.68 -6.58
CA ASN A 117 -20.17 -7.02 -7.16
C ASN A 117 -19.08 -7.12 -8.23
N GLN A 118 -18.95 -6.13 -9.11
CA GLN A 118 -17.85 -6.11 -10.09
C GLN A 118 -16.47 -6.12 -9.40
N TYR A 119 -16.32 -5.38 -8.31
CA TYR A 119 -15.08 -5.37 -7.53
C TYR A 119 -14.81 -6.72 -6.86
N ILE A 120 -15.81 -7.34 -6.25
CA ILE A 120 -15.69 -8.66 -5.63
C ILE A 120 -15.36 -9.71 -6.69
N GLU A 121 -16.06 -9.70 -7.83
CA GLU A 121 -15.85 -10.67 -8.89
C GLU A 121 -14.46 -10.58 -9.51
N SER A 122 -13.90 -9.38 -9.62
CA SER A 122 -12.56 -9.15 -10.17
C SER A 122 -11.41 -9.46 -9.22
N ASN A 123 -11.63 -9.42 -7.90
CA ASN A 123 -10.56 -9.58 -6.90
C ASN A 123 -10.66 -10.86 -6.05
N TYR A 124 -11.84 -11.47 -5.95
CA TYR A 124 -12.15 -12.51 -4.96
C TYR A 124 -12.87 -13.74 -5.51
N ARG A 125 -13.21 -13.79 -6.81
CA ARG A 125 -13.84 -14.97 -7.41
C ARG A 125 -12.76 -15.89 -8.01
N TYR A 126 -12.96 -17.20 -7.85
CA TYR A 126 -12.12 -18.28 -8.43
C TYR A 126 -10.72 -18.46 -7.81
N ASP A 127 -10.57 -18.26 -6.49
CA ASP A 127 -9.30 -18.49 -5.77
C ASP A 127 -8.10 -17.70 -6.31
N THR A 128 -8.35 -16.63 -7.08
CA THR A 128 -7.32 -15.77 -7.65
C THR A 128 -7.38 -14.36 -7.05
N TYR A 129 -6.33 -13.95 -6.35
CA TYR A 129 -6.15 -12.58 -5.88
C TYR A 129 -5.35 -11.79 -6.92
N ALA A 130 -5.93 -10.73 -7.48
CA ALA A 130 -5.27 -9.86 -8.45
C ALA A 130 -4.70 -8.61 -7.75
N CYS A 131 -3.38 -8.51 -7.64
CA CYS A 131 -2.71 -7.31 -7.15
C CYS A 131 -1.66 -6.84 -8.14
N ARG A 132 -1.82 -5.61 -8.65
CA ARG A 132 -0.83 -4.89 -9.48
C ARG A 132 -0.31 -5.69 -10.70
N GLY A 133 -1.19 -6.40 -11.39
CA GLY A 133 -0.87 -7.15 -12.61
C GLY A 133 -0.40 -8.59 -12.39
N TYR A 134 -0.41 -9.08 -11.15
CA TYR A 134 -0.12 -10.47 -10.81
C TYR A 134 -1.36 -11.11 -10.20
N SER A 135 -1.75 -12.27 -10.73
CA SER A 135 -2.78 -13.15 -10.15
C SER A 135 -2.08 -14.24 -9.36
N VAL A 136 -2.31 -14.32 -8.05
CA VAL A 136 -1.79 -15.41 -7.22
C VAL A 136 -2.92 -16.41 -7.00
N ASN A 137 -2.66 -17.67 -7.34
CA ASN A 137 -3.56 -18.79 -7.07
C ASN A 137 -3.48 -19.09 -5.57
N VAL A 138 -4.60 -19.04 -4.86
CA VAL A 138 -4.66 -19.45 -3.46
C VAL A 138 -4.72 -20.97 -3.45
N GLU A 139 -3.57 -21.63 -3.40
CA GLU A 139 -3.54 -23.09 -3.21
C GLU A 139 -4.24 -23.46 -1.89
N PRO A 140 -4.95 -24.61 -1.84
CA PRO A 140 -5.56 -25.09 -0.61
C PRO A 140 -4.52 -25.17 0.51
N LEU A 141 -4.91 -24.84 1.74
CA LEU A 141 -4.07 -24.96 2.95
C LEU A 141 -3.52 -26.38 3.18
N ASP A 142 -4.06 -27.39 2.50
CA ASP A 142 -3.68 -28.79 2.64
C ASP A 142 -2.45 -29.20 1.81
N SER A 143 -1.84 -28.29 1.03
CA SER A 143 -0.67 -28.59 0.18
C SER A 143 0.70 -28.16 0.75
N TRP A 144 0.79 -27.78 2.04
CA TRP A 144 2.00 -27.20 2.64
C TRP A 144 2.57 -28.10 3.76
#